data_AF-A0A7S3BTD0-F1
#
_entry.id   AF-A0A7S3BTD0-F1
#
_cell.length_a   1.000
_cell.length_b   1.000
_cell.length_c   1.000
_cell.angle_alpha   90.00
_cell.angle_beta   90.00
_cell.angle_gamma   90.00
#
_symmetry.space_group_name_H-M   'P 1'
#
loop_
_entity.id
_entity.type
_entity.pdbx_description
1 polymer ?
#
loop_
_entity_poly.entity_id
_entity_poly.type
_entity_poly.pdbx_seq_one_letter_code
_entity_poly.pdbx_strand_id
1 'polypeptide(L)'
;VLLAAAAYETEDNQTFAIRVSPISVTYNFGETVVNATADGVVLAEGVGAFGGDLNVSIAGSGGSGPYVASVVPGEEGTFTVVVPTDAVQDLAANDCERSNVLTFSFDTTEPTPSLATSDGSVYLGTRYITGDAFNVTVLFDEALRAFDASDVSLT
;
A
#
# COMPACT_ATOMS: atom_id res chain seq x y z
N VAL A 1 0.71 -31.08 -7.92
CA VAL A 1 0.27 -29.74 -8.33
C VAL A 1 0.51 -28.85 -7.13
N LEU A 2 1.54 -28.01 -7.22
CA LEU A 2 1.99 -27.13 -6.16
C LEU A 2 1.11 -25.87 -6.19
N LEU A 3 0.31 -25.67 -5.14
CA LEU A 3 -0.54 -24.48 -5.01
C LEU A 3 0.27 -23.37 -4.31
N ALA A 4 0.61 -22.30 -5.02
CA ALA A 4 1.17 -21.11 -4.41
C ALA A 4 0.04 -20.22 -3.87
N ALA A 5 0.12 -19.81 -2.60
CA ALA A 5 -0.72 -18.76 -2.04
C ALA A 5 0.15 -17.56 -1.64
N ALA A 6 -0.15 -16.38 -2.19
CA ALA A 6 0.41 -15.13 -1.72
C ALA A 6 -0.53 -14.60 -0.63
N ALA A 7 -0.09 -14.65 0.64
CA ALA A 7 -0.88 -14.15 1.76
C ALA A 7 -0.28 -12.83 2.23
N TYR A 8 -1.02 -11.73 2.06
CA TYR A 8 -0.75 -10.52 2.82
C TYR A 8 -1.47 -10.64 4.16
N GLU A 9 -0.71 -10.92 5.21
CA GLU A 9 -1.18 -10.84 6.58
C GLU A 9 -1.12 -9.36 7.00
N THR A 10 -2.15 -8.60 6.65
CA THR A 10 -2.60 -7.52 7.54
C THR A 10 -3.98 -7.90 8.02
N GLU A 11 -4.26 -7.65 9.30
CA GLU A 11 -5.58 -7.83 9.93
C GLU A 11 -6.70 -7.04 9.24
N ASP A 12 -6.40 -6.28 8.18
CA ASP A 12 -7.35 -5.58 7.34
C ASP A 12 -7.09 -5.94 5.87
N ASN A 13 -7.94 -6.82 5.31
CA ASN A 13 -8.15 -6.96 3.87
C ASN A 13 -8.87 -5.71 3.35
N GLN A 14 -8.21 -4.56 3.44
CA GLN A 14 -8.81 -3.27 3.15
C GLN A 14 -7.93 -2.46 2.20
N THR A 15 -8.57 -1.97 1.15
CA THR A 15 -8.10 -1.03 0.13
C THR A 15 -7.66 0.31 0.74
N PHE A 16 -6.50 0.35 1.39
CA PHE A 16 -5.91 1.59 1.89
C PHE A 16 -4.45 1.71 1.49
N ALA A 17 -4.01 2.96 1.31
CA ALA A 17 -2.64 3.24 0.89
C ALA A 17 -1.64 3.01 2.02
N ILE A 18 -0.59 2.29 1.69
CA ILE A 18 0.56 2.02 2.53
C ILE A 18 1.49 3.24 2.43
N ARG A 19 1.90 3.78 3.58
CA ARG A 19 2.83 4.92 3.66
C ARG A 19 4.24 4.55 4.11
N VAL A 20 4.49 3.26 4.29
CA VAL A 20 5.77 2.73 4.76
C VAL A 20 6.43 1.92 3.65
N SER A 21 7.72 2.16 3.47
CA SER A 21 8.58 1.43 2.54
C SER A 21 9.80 0.91 3.31
N PRO A 22 10.22 -0.36 3.13
CA PRO A 22 9.64 -1.35 2.22
C PRO A 22 8.32 -1.96 2.69
N ILE A 23 7.54 -2.47 1.72
CA ILE A 23 6.31 -3.24 1.92
C ILE A 23 6.67 -4.72 2.01
N SER A 24 6.30 -5.38 3.11
CA SER A 24 6.56 -6.81 3.30
C SER A 24 5.41 -7.66 2.78
N VAL A 25 5.71 -8.60 1.89
CA VAL A 25 4.76 -9.58 1.34
C VAL A 25 5.20 -10.99 1.74
N THR A 26 4.27 -11.80 2.27
CA THR A 26 4.55 -13.18 2.65
C THR A 26 3.95 -14.15 1.62
N TYR A 27 4.68 -15.20 1.29
CA TYR A 27 4.23 -16.28 0.42
C TYR A 27 4.26 -17.60 1.17
N ASN A 28 3.24 -18.41 0.92
CA ASN A 28 3.12 -19.76 1.45
C ASN A 28 2.89 -20.73 0.27
N PHE A 29 3.90 -21.56 0.01
CA PHE A 29 3.85 -22.60 -1.01
C PHE A 29 3.29 -23.93 -0.49
N GLY A 30 3.03 -24.06 0.82
CA GLY A 30 2.53 -25.29 1.43
C GLY A 30 3.55 -26.44 1.53
N GLU A 31 4.70 -26.32 0.87
CA GLU A 31 5.80 -27.28 0.92
C GLU A 31 7.16 -26.61 0.66
N THR A 32 8.23 -27.42 0.67
CA THR A 32 9.58 -26.92 0.37
C THR A 32 9.73 -26.69 -1.12
N VAL A 33 10.05 -25.45 -1.50
CA VAL A 33 10.36 -25.09 -2.88
C VAL A 33 11.83 -24.72 -3.10
N VAL A 34 12.29 -24.89 -4.33
CA VAL A 34 13.60 -24.48 -4.86
C VAL A 34 13.41 -23.39 -5.92
N ASN A 35 14.50 -22.71 -6.29
CA ASN A 35 14.53 -21.62 -7.29
C ASN A 35 13.65 -20.41 -6.96
N ALA A 36 13.21 -20.26 -5.72
CA ALA A 36 12.66 -18.99 -5.24
C ALA A 36 13.73 -17.91 -5.40
N THR A 37 13.47 -16.95 -6.28
CA THR A 37 14.31 -15.79 -6.55
C THR A 37 13.44 -14.54 -6.62
N ALA A 38 14.05 -13.36 -6.54
CA ALA A 38 13.33 -12.09 -6.61
C ALA A 38 12.53 -11.95 -7.90
N ASP A 39 13.21 -12.20 -9.02
CA ASP A 39 12.64 -12.05 -10.36
C ASP A 39 11.63 -13.17 -10.69
N GLY A 40 11.79 -14.35 -10.08
CA GLY A 40 10.90 -15.50 -10.30
C GLY A 40 9.61 -15.42 -9.49
N VAL A 41 9.67 -15.01 -8.22
CA VAL A 41 8.51 -15.05 -7.29
C VAL A 41 7.62 -13.82 -7.40
N VAL A 42 8.12 -12.71 -7.95
CA VAL A 42 7.39 -11.45 -7.99
C VAL A 42 7.34 -10.92 -9.41
N LEU A 43 6.15 -10.94 -10.00
CA LEU A 43 5.82 -10.07 -11.13
C LEU A 43 4.85 -8.98 -10.66
N ALA A 44 5.14 -7.72 -10.96
CA ALA A 44 4.08 -6.71 -11.03
C ALA A 44 3.36 -6.86 -12.36
N GLU A 45 2.06 -7.08 -12.31
CA GLU A 45 1.20 -6.96 -13.47
C GLU A 45 0.32 -5.70 -13.32
N GLY A 46 0.72 -4.58 -13.95
CA GLY A 46 -0.18 -3.43 -14.18
C GLY A 46 0.21 -2.07 -13.57
N VAL A 47 -0.17 -1.02 -14.33
CA VAL A 47 -0.08 0.45 -14.17
C VAL A 47 1.05 0.98 -13.27
N GLY A 48 2.25 1.02 -13.86
CA GLY A 48 3.48 1.55 -13.26
C GLY A 48 4.53 0.46 -13.28
N ALA A 49 5.67 0.67 -13.94
CA ALA A 49 6.82 -0.17 -13.63
C ALA A 49 7.11 -0.02 -12.13
N PHE A 50 7.56 -1.08 -11.43
CA PHE A 50 8.28 -0.85 -10.18
C PHE A 50 9.49 0.03 -10.53
N GLY A 51 9.34 1.35 -10.38
CA GLY A 51 10.41 2.32 -10.62
C GLY A 51 11.44 2.31 -9.48
N GLY A 52 11.23 1.47 -8.45
CA GLY A 52 12.09 1.31 -7.29
C GLY A 52 12.67 -0.10 -7.19
N ASP A 53 13.54 -0.31 -6.21
CA ASP A 53 14.29 -1.55 -6.04
C ASP A 53 13.43 -2.64 -5.38
N LEU A 54 13.02 -3.66 -6.14
CA LEU A 54 12.42 -4.87 -5.56
C LEU A 54 13.51 -5.73 -4.90
N ASN A 55 13.50 -5.81 -3.57
CA ASN A 55 14.44 -6.61 -2.80
C ASN A 55 13.72 -7.83 -2.21
N VAL A 56 13.77 -8.96 -2.90
CA VAL A 56 13.21 -10.20 -2.32
C VAL A 56 14.27 -10.88 -1.45
N SER A 57 14.08 -10.79 -0.13
CA SER A 57 14.92 -11.48 0.85
C SER A 57 14.21 -12.75 1.33
N ILE A 58 14.63 -13.89 0.77
CA ILE A 58 14.08 -15.18 1.19
C ILE A 58 14.64 -15.52 2.57
N ALA A 59 13.83 -15.30 3.59
CA ALA A 59 14.12 -15.74 4.95
C ALA A 59 13.98 -17.27 5.01
N GLY A 60 15.08 -17.98 4.74
CA GLY A 60 15.14 -19.44 4.77
C GLY A 60 15.53 -20.03 3.42
N SER A 61 16.82 -20.33 3.27
CA SER A 61 17.34 -21.08 2.12
C SER A 61 16.93 -22.56 2.23
N GLY A 62 15.69 -22.89 1.87
CA GLY A 62 15.13 -24.24 1.88
C GLY A 62 14.27 -24.56 3.10
N GLY A 63 13.00 -24.88 2.88
CA GLY A 63 12.04 -25.31 3.91
C GLY A 63 10.61 -24.91 3.57
N SER A 64 9.63 -25.22 4.43
CA SER A 64 8.19 -24.97 4.19
C SER A 64 7.74 -23.50 4.35
N GLY A 65 8.64 -22.52 4.24
CA GLY A 65 8.36 -21.10 4.49
C GLY A 65 8.50 -20.65 5.96
N PRO A 66 8.21 -19.36 6.27
CA PRO A 66 7.63 -18.35 5.39
C PRO A 66 8.63 -17.73 4.41
N TYR A 67 8.19 -17.46 3.18
CA TYR A 67 8.96 -16.74 2.18
C TYR A 67 8.53 -15.27 2.21
N VAL A 68 9.49 -14.35 2.31
CA VAL A 68 9.19 -12.90 2.41
C VAL A 68 9.81 -12.16 1.23
N ALA A 69 9.05 -11.23 0.64
CA ALA A 69 9.58 -10.23 -0.28
C ALA A 69 9.45 -8.84 0.32
N SER A 70 10.47 -8.01 0.12
CA SER A 70 10.46 -6.59 0.45
C SER A 70 10.31 -5.79 -0.84
N VAL A 71 9.13 -5.21 -1.04
CA VAL A 71 8.81 -4.36 -2.19
C VAL A 71 9.13 -2.92 -1.83
N VAL A 72 9.99 -2.25 -2.59
CA VAL A 72 10.26 -0.79 -2.45
C VAL A 72 9.60 -0.09 -3.64
N PRO A 73 8.43 0.55 -3.46
CA PRO A 73 7.85 1.38 -4.51
C PRO A 73 8.82 2.52 -4.88
N GLY A 74 8.98 2.79 -6.17
CA GLY A 74 9.77 3.94 -6.65
C GLY A 74 8.98 5.25 -6.68
N GLU A 75 7.66 5.15 -6.77
CA GLU A 75 6.70 6.24 -6.89
C GLU A 75 5.41 5.84 -6.16
N GLU A 76 4.55 6.81 -5.86
CA GLU A 76 3.19 6.57 -5.37
C GLU A 76 2.30 5.96 -6.46
N GLY A 77 1.31 5.18 -6.06
CA GLY A 77 0.40 4.54 -7.00
C GLY A 77 -0.15 3.20 -6.53
N THR A 78 -0.81 2.48 -7.44
CA THR A 78 -1.33 1.12 -7.18
C THR A 78 -0.35 0.09 -7.73
N PHE A 79 -0.04 -0.91 -6.92
CA PHE A 79 0.87 -1.99 -7.25
C PHE A 79 0.16 -3.32 -7.07
N THR A 80 0.56 -4.29 -7.90
CA THR A 80 0.13 -5.67 -7.79
C THR A 80 1.33 -6.58 -7.59
N VAL A 81 1.12 -7.67 -6.86
CA VAL A 81 2.12 -8.70 -6.62
C VAL A 81 1.48 -10.06 -6.86
N VAL A 82 2.14 -10.88 -7.67
CA VAL A 82 1.72 -12.24 -7.97
C VAL A 82 2.94 -13.15 -8.10
N VAL A 83 2.80 -14.40 -7.68
CA VAL A 83 3.72 -15.47 -8.03
C VAL A 83 3.25 -16.10 -9.34
N PRO A 84 4.02 -16.01 -10.44
CA PRO A 84 3.64 -16.62 -11.71
C PRO A 84 3.70 -18.14 -11.65
N THR A 85 3.15 -18.79 -12.68
CA THR A 85 3.44 -20.23 -12.90
C THR A 85 4.94 -20.41 -13.11
N ASP A 86 5.46 -21.56 -12.69
CA ASP A 86 6.85 -21.97 -12.94
C ASP A 86 7.90 -21.06 -12.25
N ALA A 87 7.46 -20.19 -11.34
CA ALA A 87 8.32 -19.32 -10.52
C ALA A 87 9.25 -20.11 -9.60
N VAL A 88 8.73 -21.20 -9.05
CA VAL A 88 9.40 -22.09 -8.10
C VAL A 88 9.05 -23.53 -8.41
N GLN A 89 9.88 -24.45 -7.95
CA GLN A 89 9.68 -25.89 -8.11
C GLN A 89 9.71 -26.60 -6.76
N ASP A 90 9.02 -27.73 -6.63
CA ASP A 90 9.22 -28.62 -5.49
C ASP A 90 10.53 -29.44 -5.63
N LEU A 91 10.84 -30.28 -4.64
CA LEU A 91 12.02 -31.16 -4.68
C LEU A 91 11.96 -32.26 -5.76
N ALA A 92 10.77 -32.52 -6.32
CA ALA A 92 10.55 -33.43 -7.44
C ALA A 92 10.59 -32.71 -8.80
N ALA A 93 10.94 -31.42 -8.83
CA ALA A 93 10.96 -30.55 -10.00
C ALA A 93 9.60 -30.32 -10.65
N ASN A 94 8.50 -30.39 -9.88
CA ASN A 94 7.19 -29.92 -10.34
C ASN A 94 7.09 -28.40 -10.13
N ASP A 95 6.67 -27.69 -11.16
CA ASP A 95 6.43 -26.25 -11.14
C ASP A 95 5.23 -25.85 -10.26
N CYS A 96 5.27 -24.62 -9.72
CA CYS A 96 4.13 -24.02 -9.02
C CYS A 96 3.06 -23.54 -9.99
N GLU A 97 1.80 -23.61 -9.54
CA GLU A 97 0.72 -22.85 -10.17
C GLU A 97 0.78 -21.38 -9.77
N ARG A 98 0.19 -20.51 -10.61
CA ARG A 98 0.07 -19.08 -10.35
C ARG A 98 -0.72 -18.82 -9.05
N SER A 99 -0.23 -17.90 -8.22
CA SER A 99 -0.92 -17.51 -6.98
C SER A 99 -2.14 -16.63 -7.24
N ASN A 100 -2.88 -16.31 -6.17
CA ASN A 100 -3.73 -15.13 -6.14
C ASN A 100 -2.92 -13.84 -6.34
N VAL A 101 -3.58 -12.77 -6.77
CA VAL A 101 -2.98 -11.45 -6.94
C VAL A 101 -3.23 -10.62 -5.68
N LEU A 102 -2.17 -10.06 -5.11
CA LEU A 102 -2.25 -9.04 -4.08
C LEU A 102 -2.24 -7.66 -4.75
N THR A 103 -3.10 -6.74 -4.31
CA THR A 103 -3.13 -5.34 -4.78
C THR A 103 -3.05 -4.40 -3.59
N PHE A 104 -2.19 -3.40 -3.66
CA PHE A 104 -2.06 -2.35 -2.64
C PHE A 104 -1.76 -1.00 -3.30
N SER A 105 -2.11 0.09 -2.63
CA SER A 105 -1.64 1.43 -3.00
C SER A 105 -0.48 1.87 -2.10
N PHE A 106 0.45 2.64 -2.65
CA PHE A 106 1.50 3.33 -1.91
C PHE A 106 1.28 4.83 -2.04
N ASP A 107 1.18 5.52 -0.90
CA ASP A 107 0.91 6.95 -0.81
C ASP A 107 1.61 7.50 0.42
N THR A 108 2.49 8.47 0.21
CA THR A 108 3.29 9.16 1.22
C THR A 108 2.99 10.66 1.28
N THR A 109 2.10 11.15 0.41
CA THR A 109 1.69 12.54 0.40
C THR A 109 0.82 12.77 1.63
N GLU A 110 1.16 13.79 2.42
CA GLU A 110 0.37 14.17 3.58
C GLU A 110 -0.77 15.09 3.14
N PRO A 111 -1.96 14.98 3.76
CA PRO A 111 -3.07 15.84 3.43
C PRO A 111 -2.81 17.28 3.88
N THR A 112 -3.11 18.24 3.01
CA THR A 112 -2.99 19.66 3.32
C THR A 112 -4.36 20.27 3.64
N PRO A 113 -4.65 20.64 4.90
CA PRO A 113 -5.87 21.36 5.23
C PRO A 113 -5.81 22.81 4.74
N SER A 114 -6.94 23.31 4.27
CA SER A 114 -7.18 24.74 4.07
C SER A 114 -8.52 25.15 4.68
N LEU A 115 -8.56 26.36 5.24
CA LEU A 115 -9.77 26.92 5.84
C LEU A 115 -10.38 27.94 4.90
N ALA A 116 -11.69 27.80 4.68
CA ALA A 116 -12.48 28.76 3.93
C ALA A 116 -13.69 29.20 4.75
N THR A 117 -14.08 30.46 4.58
CA THR A 117 -15.37 30.95 5.05
C THR A 117 -15.93 31.94 4.04
N SER A 118 -17.23 31.88 3.80
CA SER A 118 -17.96 32.90 3.04
C SER A 118 -18.51 34.01 3.95
N ASP A 119 -18.40 33.83 5.27
CA ASP A 119 -19.02 34.73 6.23
C ASP A 119 -18.18 35.99 6.43
N GLY A 120 -18.86 37.08 6.76
CA GLY A 120 -18.25 38.39 6.98
C GLY A 120 -18.05 39.23 5.74
N SER A 121 -17.55 40.45 5.96
CA SER A 121 -17.20 41.42 4.93
C SER A 121 -15.70 41.69 4.96
N VAL A 122 -15.10 41.93 3.79
CA VAL A 122 -13.69 42.33 3.69
C VAL A 122 -13.60 43.86 3.69
N TYR A 123 -12.85 44.41 4.63
CA TYR A 123 -12.56 45.84 4.71
C TYR A 123 -11.04 46.04 4.84
N LEU A 124 -10.44 46.74 3.89
CA LEU A 124 -8.98 46.97 3.80
C LEU A 124 -8.12 45.69 3.88
N GLY A 125 -8.58 44.61 3.25
CA GLY A 125 -7.88 43.32 3.23
C GLY A 125 -8.09 42.47 4.49
N THR A 126 -8.74 43.02 5.53
CA THR A 126 -9.11 42.29 6.73
C THR A 126 -10.56 41.83 6.65
N ARG A 127 -10.82 40.57 6.97
CA ARG A 127 -12.19 40.03 7.04
C ARG A 127 -12.76 40.26 8.44
N TYR A 128 -13.92 40.90 8.48
CA TYR A 128 -14.68 41.14 9.70
C TYR A 128 -15.97 40.35 9.63
N ILE A 129 -16.21 39.52 10.63
CA ILE A 129 -17.46 38.78 10.79
C ILE A 129 -18.26 39.46 11.90
N THR A 130 -19.50 39.85 11.59
CA THR A 130 -20.41 40.49 12.55
C THR A 130 -21.56 39.53 12.86
N GLY A 131 -21.64 39.04 14.09
CA GLY A 131 -22.65 38.05 14.52
C GLY A 131 -22.08 37.10 15.57
N ASP A 132 -22.95 36.32 16.22
CA ASP A 132 -22.56 35.39 17.30
C ASP A 132 -22.14 34.00 16.78
N ALA A 133 -22.32 33.73 15.48
CA ALA A 133 -21.95 32.46 14.84
C ALA A 133 -21.44 32.71 13.42
N PHE A 134 -20.52 31.86 12.98
CA PHE A 134 -20.03 31.80 11.61
C PHE A 134 -19.58 30.40 11.25
N ASN A 135 -19.60 30.10 9.96
CA ASN A 135 -19.20 28.83 9.42
C ASN A 135 -17.75 28.90 8.92
N VAL A 136 -17.00 27.85 9.23
CA VAL A 136 -15.69 27.58 8.64
C VAL A 136 -15.77 26.21 7.98
N THR A 137 -15.37 26.16 6.72
CA THR A 137 -15.21 24.91 5.98
C THR A 137 -13.73 24.55 6.00
N VAL A 138 -13.44 23.32 6.43
CA VAL A 138 -12.13 22.70 6.26
C VAL A 138 -12.15 21.92 4.94
N LEU A 139 -11.19 22.18 4.07
CA LEU A 139 -10.99 21.49 2.80
C LEU A 139 -9.66 20.74 2.88
N PHE A 140 -9.66 19.50 2.39
CA PHE A 140 -8.45 18.70 2.20
C PHE A 140 -8.26 18.45 0.70
N ASP A 141 -7.01 18.43 0.26
CA ASP A 141 -6.62 18.11 -1.11
C ASP A 141 -6.65 16.61 -1.43
N GLU A 142 -6.85 15.77 -0.42
CA GLU A 142 -7.05 14.34 -0.53
C GLU A 142 -8.08 13.81 0.50
N ALA A 143 -8.41 12.52 0.40
CA ALA A 143 -9.36 11.87 1.29
C ALA A 143 -8.72 11.45 2.62
N LEU A 144 -9.37 11.75 3.74
CA LEU A 144 -8.89 11.41 5.08
C LEU A 144 -9.52 10.15 5.66
N ARG A 145 -8.76 9.42 6.48
CA ARG A 145 -9.30 8.44 7.43
C ARG A 145 -9.54 9.11 8.76
N ALA A 146 -10.82 9.33 9.09
CA ALA A 146 -11.27 9.75 10.42
C ALA A 146 -10.93 11.18 10.83
N PHE A 147 -11.29 12.16 9.98
CA PHE A 147 -11.42 13.55 10.43
C PHE A 147 -12.78 13.77 11.09
N ASP A 148 -12.78 14.22 12.33
CA ASP A 148 -13.98 14.58 13.07
C ASP A 148 -13.82 15.88 13.88
N ALA A 149 -14.85 16.23 14.65
CA ALA A 149 -14.87 17.48 15.39
C ALA A 149 -13.78 17.58 16.48
N SER A 150 -13.25 16.46 16.96
CA SER A 150 -12.18 16.43 17.97
C SER A 150 -10.81 16.82 17.39
N ASP A 151 -10.65 16.75 16.07
CA ASP A 151 -9.44 17.21 15.37
C ASP A 151 -9.38 18.73 15.20
N VAL A 152 -10.47 19.44 15.53
CA VAL A 152 -10.56 20.90 15.40
C VAL A 152 -10.43 21.55 16.78
N SER A 153 -9.48 22.46 16.90
CA SER A 153 -9.33 23.32 18.09
C SER A 153 -9.50 24.78 17.72
N LEU A 154 -10.07 25.55 18.65
CA LEU A 154 -10.19 26.99 18.56
C LEU A 154 -9.23 27.61 19.59
N THR A 155 -8.41 28.55 19.15
CA THR A 155 -7.40 29.24 19.97
C THR A 155 -7.58 30.74 19.95
#